data_AF-I3D3D7-F1
#
_entry.id   AF-I3D3D7-F1
#
_cell.length_a   1.000
_cell.length_b   1.000
_cell.length_c   1.000
_cell.angle_alpha   90.00
_cell.angle_beta   90.00
_cell.angle_gamma   90.00
#
_symmetry.space_group_name_H-M   'P 1'
#
loop_
_entity.id
_entity.type
_entity.pdbx_description
1 polymer ?
#
loop_
_entity_poly.entity_id
_entity_poly.type
_entity_poly.pdbx_seq_one_letter_code
_entity_poly.pdbx_strand_id
1 'polypeptide(L)'
;MKTKFFGLLVILLTISVIPVAEAQISFGEKAVQKSVEVTINSAGDVHVRHVIQSSNIPKQVELVYGTVSDIIVTNEQGEEQQFTVIGDNNGVLIMPSNEKSVLEYNIEDVLVQKDNVWTWNFRYLETTSFIFPEEVDVVYANDRTVFLDDKKGITCHGCQMLLEYTIDEPKKFKI
;
A
#
# COMPACT_ATOMS: atom_id res chain seq x y z
N MET A 1 -54.97 16.74 27.33
CA MET A 1 -54.35 16.56 26.00
C MET A 1 -52.85 16.84 26.09
N LYS A 2 -52.05 15.94 26.68
CA LYS A 2 -50.58 16.13 26.88
C LYS A 2 -49.82 14.79 26.95
N THR A 3 -50.19 13.82 26.11
CA THR A 3 -49.51 12.50 26.12
C THR A 3 -49.24 11.94 24.72
N LYS A 4 -49.76 12.60 23.66
CA LYS A 4 -49.60 12.14 22.27
C LYS A 4 -48.38 12.75 21.55
N PHE A 5 -47.71 13.73 22.14
CA PHE A 5 -46.51 14.36 21.54
C PHE A 5 -45.18 13.76 22.03
N PHE A 6 -45.16 13.06 23.16
CA PHE A 6 -43.93 12.47 23.70
C PHE A 6 -43.48 11.22 22.94
N GLY A 7 -44.42 10.47 22.35
CA GLY A 7 -44.11 9.26 21.58
C GLY A 7 -43.38 9.55 20.26
N LEU A 8 -43.61 10.71 19.64
CA LEU A 8 -42.99 11.06 18.35
C LEU A 8 -41.52 11.50 18.51
N LEU A 9 -41.16 12.11 19.66
CA LEU A 9 -39.80 12.55 19.96
C LEU A 9 -38.86 11.37 20.25
N VAL A 10 -39.38 10.30 20.86
CA VAL A 10 -38.61 9.07 21.15
C VAL A 10 -38.27 8.30 19.86
N ILE A 11 -39.17 8.32 18.87
CA ILE A 11 -38.93 7.67 17.57
C ILE A 11 -37.83 8.41 16.78
N LEU A 12 -37.77 9.75 16.83
CA LEU A 12 -36.70 10.51 16.16
C LEU A 12 -35.30 10.29 16.77
N LEU A 13 -35.21 10.03 18.08
CA LEU A 13 -33.93 9.73 18.75
C LEU A 13 -33.38 8.34 18.39
N THR A 14 -34.20 7.46 17.79
CA THR A 14 -33.76 6.16 17.26
C THR A 14 -33.30 6.21 15.81
N ILE A 15 -33.34 7.39 15.16
CA ILE A 15 -32.60 7.63 13.92
C ILE A 15 -31.13 7.70 14.33
N SER A 16 -30.60 6.49 14.49
CA SER A 16 -29.22 6.12 14.61
C SER A 16 -28.32 7.13 13.92
N VAL A 17 -27.40 7.69 14.70
CA VAL A 17 -26.05 7.94 14.23
C VAL A 17 -25.55 6.63 13.62
N ILE A 18 -25.84 6.42 12.34
CA ILE A 18 -25.12 5.45 11.55
C ILE A 18 -23.72 6.06 11.51
N PRO A 19 -22.69 5.45 12.13
CA PRO A 19 -21.35 5.86 11.78
C PRO A 19 -21.30 5.66 10.27
N VAL A 20 -21.10 6.74 9.53
CA VAL A 20 -20.71 6.63 8.12
C VAL A 20 -19.34 5.98 8.22
N ALA A 21 -19.33 4.65 8.34
CA ALA A 21 -18.15 3.85 8.13
C ALA A 21 -17.62 4.36 6.80
N GLU A 22 -16.38 4.83 6.79
CA GLU A 22 -15.72 5.34 5.61
C GLU A 22 -15.84 4.27 4.52
N ALA A 23 -16.90 4.35 3.73
CA ALA A 23 -17.03 3.60 2.51
C ALA A 23 -15.97 4.24 1.63
N GLN A 24 -14.79 3.63 1.59
CA GLN A 24 -13.74 4.01 0.67
C GLN A 24 -14.40 4.15 -0.69
N ILE A 25 -14.40 5.37 -1.22
CA ILE A 25 -15.11 5.69 -2.45
C ILE A 25 -14.43 4.88 -3.55
N SER A 26 -15.13 3.87 -4.04
CA SER A 26 -14.68 3.02 -5.15
C SER A 26 -15.28 3.60 -6.43
N PHE A 27 -14.41 4.01 -7.35
CA PHE A 27 -14.76 4.57 -8.65
C PHE A 27 -14.84 3.50 -9.75
N GLY A 28 -14.38 2.28 -9.46
CA GLY A 28 -14.44 1.11 -10.33
C GLY A 28 -14.21 -0.19 -9.57
N GLU A 29 -14.42 -1.33 -10.21
CA GLU A 29 -14.20 -2.62 -9.56
C GLU A 29 -12.71 -2.81 -9.22
N LYS A 30 -12.43 -3.34 -8.02
CA LYS A 30 -11.06 -3.58 -7.56
C LYS A 30 -10.30 -4.48 -8.54
N ALA A 31 -9.09 -4.07 -8.88
CA ALA A 31 -8.17 -4.82 -9.72
C ALA A 31 -7.65 -6.07 -9.00
N VAL A 32 -7.47 -7.17 -9.75
CA VAL A 32 -6.74 -8.34 -9.26
C VAL A 32 -5.25 -8.08 -9.44
N GLN A 33 -4.55 -7.87 -8.33
CA GLN A 33 -3.10 -7.63 -8.30
C GLN A 33 -2.39 -8.98 -8.16
N LYS A 34 -1.66 -9.37 -9.20
CA LYS A 34 -0.87 -10.62 -9.20
C LYS A 34 0.34 -10.51 -8.28
N SER A 35 0.96 -9.34 -8.22
CA SER A 35 2.08 -9.05 -7.34
C SER A 35 2.15 -7.56 -7.04
N VAL A 36 2.67 -7.26 -5.87
CA VAL A 36 3.00 -5.91 -5.42
C VAL A 36 4.41 -5.99 -4.86
N GLU A 37 5.29 -5.15 -5.39
CA GLU A 37 6.70 -5.11 -5.03
C GLU A 37 7.06 -3.68 -4.61
N VAL A 38 7.74 -3.58 -3.48
CA VAL A 38 8.24 -2.34 -2.91
C VAL A 38 9.76 -2.47 -2.88
N THR A 39 10.45 -1.63 -3.65
CA THR A 39 11.92 -1.59 -3.68
C THR A 39 12.38 -0.34 -2.96
N ILE A 40 13.34 -0.52 -2.04
CA ILE A 40 13.95 0.55 -1.27
C ILE A 40 15.43 0.60 -1.66
N ASN A 41 15.95 1.77 -2.03
CA ASN A 41 17.36 1.95 -2.36
C ASN A 41 18.19 2.41 -1.14
N SER A 42 19.52 2.46 -1.27
CA SER A 42 20.42 2.82 -0.15
C SER A 42 20.24 4.28 0.34
N ALA A 43 19.59 5.14 -0.45
CA ALA A 43 19.22 6.51 -0.04
C ALA A 43 17.88 6.58 0.71
N GLY A 44 17.11 5.49 0.74
CA GLY A 44 15.76 5.46 1.33
C GLY A 44 14.65 5.85 0.35
N ASP A 45 14.94 5.97 -0.95
CA ASP A 45 13.89 6.20 -1.96
C ASP A 45 13.08 4.91 -2.16
N VAL A 46 11.76 5.06 -2.23
CA VAL A 46 10.81 3.95 -2.33
C VAL A 46 10.14 3.95 -3.70
N HIS A 47 10.27 2.83 -4.40
CA HIS A 47 9.59 2.56 -5.67
C HIS A 47 8.60 1.42 -5.49
N VAL A 48 7.38 1.57 -6.03
CA VAL A 48 6.34 0.55 -5.95
C VAL A 48 5.91 0.12 -7.34
N ARG A 49 5.82 -1.21 -7.50
CA ARG A 49 5.45 -1.86 -8.75
C ARG A 49 4.33 -2.86 -8.52
N HIS A 50 3.24 -2.69 -9.26
CA HIS A 50 2.09 -3.60 -9.28
C HIS A 50 2.01 -4.32 -10.62
N VAL A 51 1.72 -5.62 -10.59
CA VAL A 51 1.32 -6.37 -11.79
C VAL A 51 -0.16 -6.68 -11.69
N ILE A 52 -0.96 -6.12 -12.60
CA ILE A 52 -2.42 -6.22 -12.61
C ILE A 52 -2.87 -7.17 -13.70
N GLN A 53 -3.84 -8.03 -13.40
CA GLN A 53 -4.45 -8.92 -14.39
C GLN A 53 -5.26 -8.13 -15.42
N SER A 54 -5.22 -8.60 -16.68
CA SER A 54 -6.02 -8.03 -17.77
C SER A 54 -7.51 -7.98 -17.44
N SER A 55 -8.21 -6.99 -17.98
CA SER A 55 -9.64 -6.84 -17.82
C SER A 55 -10.27 -6.09 -18.98
N ASN A 56 -11.47 -6.50 -19.37
CA ASN A 56 -12.28 -5.84 -20.40
C ASN A 56 -13.14 -4.69 -19.86
N ILE A 57 -13.03 -4.36 -18.58
CA ILE A 57 -13.69 -3.22 -17.93
C ILE A 57 -12.66 -2.41 -17.13
N PRO A 58 -12.90 -1.12 -16.87
CA PRO A 58 -12.00 -0.33 -16.03
C PRO A 58 -11.83 -0.94 -14.64
N LYS A 59 -10.59 -0.99 -14.15
CA LYS A 59 -10.27 -1.55 -12.82
C LYS A 59 -9.54 -0.53 -11.96
N GLN A 60 -9.90 -0.49 -10.69
CA GLN A 60 -9.31 0.39 -9.70
C GLN A 60 -8.19 -0.33 -8.93
N VAL A 61 -7.03 0.30 -8.85
CA VAL A 61 -5.92 -0.09 -7.96
C VAL A 61 -5.83 0.96 -6.85
N GLU A 62 -5.84 0.51 -5.61
CA GLU A 62 -5.49 1.37 -4.46
C GLU A 62 -3.97 1.45 -4.37
N LEU A 63 -3.42 2.64 -4.16
CA LEU A 63 -1.99 2.82 -4.01
C LEU A 63 -1.57 2.57 -2.55
N VAL A 64 -0.36 2.07 -2.37
CA VAL A 64 0.31 2.09 -1.06
C VAL A 64 0.34 3.53 -0.53
N TYR A 65 -0.04 3.70 0.74
CA TYR A 65 -0.16 5.01 1.37
C TYR A 65 1.18 5.75 1.45
N GLY A 66 1.19 7.02 1.04
CA GLY A 66 2.30 7.96 1.15
C GLY A 66 2.17 9.12 0.15
N THR A 67 3.22 9.94 0.02
CA THR A 67 3.26 11.02 -0.97
C THR A 67 3.63 10.44 -2.34
N VAL A 68 2.64 10.17 -3.19
CA VAL A 68 2.85 9.50 -4.49
C VAL A 68 3.31 10.47 -5.58
N SER A 69 4.32 10.05 -6.36
CA SER A 69 4.83 10.76 -7.54
C SER A 69 5.13 9.78 -8.70
N ASP A 70 5.33 10.32 -9.90
CA ASP A 70 5.80 9.57 -11.09
C ASP A 70 4.97 8.33 -11.48
N ILE A 71 3.64 8.42 -11.35
CA ILE A 71 2.74 7.33 -11.73
C ILE A 71 2.81 7.06 -13.23
N ILE A 72 3.10 5.82 -13.60
CA ILE A 72 3.04 5.30 -14.97
C ILE A 72 2.30 3.96 -15.00
N VAL A 73 1.56 3.71 -16.09
CA VAL A 73 0.94 2.41 -16.36
C VAL A 73 1.37 1.95 -17.75
N THR A 74 1.94 0.76 -17.84
CA THR A 74 2.38 0.13 -19.09
C THR A 74 1.82 -1.28 -19.26
N ASN A 75 1.93 -1.89 -20.43
CA ASN A 75 1.78 -3.34 -20.61
C ASN A 75 3.11 -4.08 -20.33
N GLU A 76 3.12 -5.40 -20.48
CA GLU A 76 4.34 -6.21 -20.25
C GLU A 76 5.48 -5.90 -21.25
N GLN A 77 5.18 -5.16 -22.33
CA GLN A 77 6.12 -4.73 -23.36
C GLN A 77 6.65 -3.31 -23.11
N GLY A 78 6.16 -2.62 -22.08
CA GLY A 78 6.56 -1.24 -21.75
C GLY A 78 5.80 -0.17 -22.54
N GLU A 79 4.71 -0.52 -23.23
CA GLU A 79 3.85 0.43 -23.94
C GLU A 79 2.87 1.08 -22.94
N GLU A 80 2.77 2.41 -22.96
CA GLU A 80 1.90 3.16 -22.06
C GLU A 80 0.42 2.79 -22.27
N GLN A 81 -0.30 2.64 -21.16
CA GLN A 81 -1.73 2.36 -21.12
C GLN A 81 -2.49 3.56 -20.55
N GLN A 82 -3.73 3.73 -20.97
CA GLN A 82 -4.58 4.81 -20.48
C GLN A 82 -5.03 4.57 -19.03
N PHE A 83 -4.85 5.57 -18.18
CA PHE A 83 -5.30 5.54 -16.79
C PHE A 83 -5.80 6.90 -16.32
N THR A 84 -6.38 6.94 -15.12
CA THR A 84 -6.76 8.17 -14.43
C THR A 84 -6.47 8.04 -12.96
N VAL A 85 -5.85 9.05 -12.36
CA VAL A 85 -5.67 9.13 -10.90
C VAL A 85 -7.00 9.55 -10.28
N ILE A 86 -7.41 8.85 -9.23
CA ILE A 86 -8.70 9.02 -8.57
C ILE A 86 -8.51 9.20 -7.06
N GLY A 87 -9.49 9.81 -6.40
CA GLY A 87 -9.38 10.21 -5.00
C GLY A 87 -8.34 11.31 -4.79
N ASP A 88 -7.82 11.42 -3.57
CA ASP A 88 -6.74 12.34 -3.21
C ASP A 88 -5.38 11.72 -3.54
N ASN A 89 -5.19 11.35 -4.82
CA ASN A 89 -4.01 10.63 -5.33
C ASN A 89 -3.71 9.29 -4.64
N ASN A 90 -4.74 8.61 -4.11
CA ASN A 90 -4.61 7.32 -3.42
C ASN A 90 -5.11 6.12 -4.26
N GLY A 91 -5.51 6.34 -5.51
CA GLY A 91 -5.93 5.28 -6.40
C GLY A 91 -5.72 5.60 -7.88
N VAL A 92 -5.68 4.55 -8.69
CA VAL A 92 -5.56 4.61 -10.15
C VAL A 92 -6.67 3.78 -10.77
N LEU A 93 -7.41 4.37 -11.70
CA LEU A 93 -8.36 3.68 -12.56
C LEU A 93 -7.68 3.35 -13.90
N ILE A 94 -7.43 2.08 -14.15
CA ILE A 94 -6.81 1.57 -15.38
C ILE A 94 -7.91 1.23 -16.37
N MET A 95 -7.78 1.69 -17.61
CA MET A 95 -8.73 1.41 -18.68
C MET A 95 -8.65 -0.05 -19.17
N PRO A 96 -9.72 -0.58 -19.81
CA PRO A 96 -9.73 -1.95 -20.30
C PRO A 96 -8.50 -2.31 -21.15
N SER A 97 -7.92 -3.48 -20.90
CA SER A 97 -6.80 -4.02 -21.64
C SER A 97 -6.90 -5.55 -21.76
N ASN A 98 -6.47 -6.08 -22.91
CA ASN A 98 -6.40 -7.52 -23.15
C ASN A 98 -5.15 -8.16 -22.53
N GLU A 99 -4.18 -7.35 -22.11
CA GLU A 99 -2.90 -7.74 -21.54
C GLU A 99 -2.81 -7.32 -20.07
N LYS A 100 -1.84 -7.87 -19.34
CA LYS A 100 -1.56 -7.39 -17.98
C LYS A 100 -1.10 -5.94 -18.03
N SER A 101 -1.38 -5.22 -16.95
CA SER A 101 -0.87 -3.87 -16.74
C SER A 101 0.24 -3.90 -15.68
N VAL A 102 1.24 -3.07 -15.86
CA VAL A 102 2.29 -2.79 -14.88
C VAL A 102 2.10 -1.35 -14.45
N LEU A 103 1.80 -1.14 -13.16
CA LEU A 103 1.66 0.18 -12.55
C LEU A 103 2.90 0.42 -11.68
N GLU A 104 3.59 1.51 -11.93
CA GLU A 104 4.82 1.90 -11.25
C GLU A 104 4.71 3.35 -10.77
N TYR A 105 5.26 3.63 -9.59
CA TYR A 105 5.29 4.98 -9.01
C TYR A 105 6.29 5.05 -7.85
N ASN A 106 6.63 6.28 -7.45
CA ASN A 106 7.47 6.56 -6.30
C ASN A 106 6.63 6.99 -5.10
N ILE A 107 7.13 6.74 -3.89
CA ILE A 107 6.50 7.20 -2.65
C ILE A 107 7.53 7.92 -1.78
N GLU A 108 7.18 9.13 -1.38
CA GLU A 108 7.94 9.96 -0.45
C GLU A 108 7.26 10.00 0.93
N ASP A 109 7.99 10.50 1.93
CA ASP A 109 7.53 10.73 3.31
C ASP A 109 7.04 9.48 4.09
N VAL A 110 7.38 8.27 3.62
CA VAL A 110 6.99 7.00 4.27
C VAL A 110 8.05 6.42 5.20
N LEU A 111 9.31 6.73 4.93
CA LEU A 111 10.47 6.30 5.71
C LEU A 111 10.97 7.45 6.58
N VAL A 112 11.02 7.21 7.88
CA VAL A 112 11.59 8.16 8.85
C VAL A 112 12.88 7.56 9.40
N GLN A 113 13.97 8.33 9.38
CA GLN A 113 15.24 7.92 9.98
C GLN A 113 15.39 8.53 11.37
N LYS A 114 15.65 7.70 12.37
CA LYS A 114 16.01 8.13 13.72
C LYS A 114 17.12 7.25 14.28
N ASP A 115 18.18 7.85 14.80
CA ASP A 115 19.32 7.13 15.38
C ASP A 115 19.88 6.04 14.43
N ASN A 116 19.96 6.37 13.13
CA ASN A 116 20.35 5.50 12.00
C ASN A 116 19.41 4.32 11.70
N VAL A 117 18.28 4.21 12.38
CA VAL A 117 17.23 3.22 12.09
C VAL A 117 16.22 3.86 11.16
N TRP A 118 15.99 3.23 10.01
CA TRP A 118 14.87 3.54 9.13
C TRP A 118 13.61 2.87 9.65
N THR A 119 12.51 3.61 9.70
CA THR A 119 11.22 3.13 10.21
C THR A 119 10.10 3.47 9.22
N TRP A 120 9.25 2.49 8.92
CA TRP A 120 8.04 2.66 8.13
C TRP A 120 6.86 1.95 8.80
N ASN A 121 5.80 2.70 9.12
CA ASN A 121 4.50 2.15 9.49
C ASN A 121 3.71 1.78 8.23
N PHE A 122 4.03 0.62 7.65
CA PHE A 122 3.44 0.14 6.41
C PHE A 122 2.04 -0.43 6.64
N ARG A 123 1.10 -0.07 5.76
CA ARG A 123 -0.22 -0.67 5.69
C ARG A 123 -0.68 -0.83 4.25
N TYR A 124 -0.84 -2.08 3.83
CA TYR A 124 -1.45 -2.41 2.54
C TYR A 124 -1.99 -3.84 2.57
N LEU A 125 -3.22 -4.03 2.09
CA LEU A 125 -3.95 -5.29 2.27
C LEU A 125 -3.58 -6.38 1.26
N GLU A 126 -2.86 -6.03 0.19
CA GLU A 126 -2.37 -7.03 -0.76
C GLU A 126 -1.07 -7.68 -0.28
N THR A 127 -0.78 -8.86 -0.81
CA THR A 127 0.53 -9.48 -0.61
C THR A 127 1.60 -8.61 -1.25
N THR A 128 2.55 -8.16 -0.43
CA THR A 128 3.60 -7.21 -0.82
C THR A 128 4.97 -7.80 -0.54
N SER A 129 5.82 -7.81 -1.56
CA SER A 129 7.24 -8.14 -1.43
C SER A 129 8.05 -6.87 -1.24
N PHE A 130 8.94 -6.86 -0.28
CA PHE A 130 9.90 -5.79 -0.02
C PHE A 130 11.26 -6.24 -0.49
N ILE A 131 11.93 -5.41 -1.28
CA ILE A 131 13.32 -5.58 -1.71
C ILE A 131 14.13 -4.47 -1.06
N PHE A 132 15.14 -4.87 -0.30
CA PHE A 132 16.01 -3.95 0.43
C PHE A 132 17.33 -3.72 -0.32
N PRO A 133 18.07 -2.66 0.05
CA PRO A 133 19.46 -2.48 -0.37
C PRO A 133 20.31 -3.69 0.03
N GLU A 134 21.38 -3.97 -0.73
CA GLU A 134 22.25 -5.13 -0.47
C GLU A 134 23.00 -5.03 0.86
N GLU A 135 23.10 -3.82 1.40
CA GLU A 135 23.73 -3.47 2.66
C GLU A 135 22.84 -3.76 3.89
N VAL A 136 21.59 -4.17 3.68
CA VAL A 136 20.65 -4.56 4.75
C VAL A 136 20.73 -6.06 4.96
N ASP A 137 21.24 -6.46 6.13
CA ASP A 137 21.31 -7.88 6.52
C ASP A 137 20.17 -8.30 7.45
N VAL A 138 19.60 -7.35 8.19
CA VAL A 138 18.60 -7.58 9.23
C VAL A 138 17.48 -6.56 9.11
N VAL A 139 16.24 -7.05 9.18
CA VAL A 139 15.05 -6.21 9.28
C VAL A 139 14.22 -6.64 10.49
N TYR A 140 13.45 -5.72 11.03
CA TYR A 140 12.52 -5.96 12.13
C TYR A 140 11.12 -5.67 11.64
N ALA A 141 10.23 -6.65 11.76
CA ALA A 141 8.82 -6.52 11.42
C ALA A 141 7.99 -6.72 12.69
N ASN A 142 7.39 -5.65 13.22
CA ASN A 142 6.67 -5.65 14.49
C ASN A 142 7.51 -6.26 15.63
N ASP A 143 8.70 -5.69 15.87
CA ASP A 143 9.69 -6.14 16.86
C ASP A 143 10.30 -7.53 16.61
N ARG A 144 9.95 -8.21 15.50
CA ARG A 144 10.49 -9.53 15.15
C ARG A 144 11.64 -9.39 14.18
N THR A 145 12.81 -9.86 14.61
CA THR A 145 14.01 -9.93 13.77
C THR A 145 13.83 -10.93 12.63
N VAL A 146 14.22 -10.51 11.43
CA VAL A 146 14.30 -11.32 10.22
C VAL A 146 15.70 -11.14 9.63
N PHE A 147 16.46 -12.22 9.57
CA PHE A 147 17.76 -12.25 8.92
C PHE A 147 17.54 -12.47 7.42
N LEU A 148 18.09 -11.59 6.59
CA LEU A 148 17.96 -11.69 5.15
C LEU A 148 18.95 -12.71 4.56
N ASP A 149 20.12 -12.90 5.18
CA ASP A 149 21.18 -13.80 4.69
C ASP A 149 21.45 -13.57 3.18
N ASP A 150 21.26 -14.59 2.33
CA ASP A 150 21.41 -14.49 0.87
C ASP A 150 20.12 -14.00 0.16
N LYS A 151 19.07 -13.65 0.91
CA LYS A 151 17.80 -13.12 0.37
C LYS A 151 17.89 -11.61 0.29
N LYS A 152 17.20 -11.03 -0.69
CA LYS A 152 17.16 -9.57 -0.91
C LYS A 152 15.94 -8.89 -0.27
N GLY A 153 15.13 -9.62 0.50
CA GLY A 153 13.78 -9.16 0.79
C GLY A 153 12.93 -10.06 1.68
N ILE A 154 11.75 -9.53 2.02
CA ILE A 154 10.68 -10.25 2.75
C ILE A 154 9.36 -10.14 1.97
N THR A 155 8.46 -11.09 2.18
CA THR A 155 7.09 -10.99 1.67
C THR A 155 6.11 -10.95 2.84
N CYS A 156 5.10 -10.09 2.71
CA CYS A 156 4.12 -9.84 3.73
C CYS A 156 2.71 -9.99 3.14
N HIS A 157 1.88 -10.86 3.72
CA HIS A 157 0.52 -11.14 3.26
C HIS A 157 -0.52 -10.34 4.07
N GLY A 158 -1.16 -9.34 3.46
CA GLY A 158 -2.22 -8.55 4.11
C GLY A 158 -1.74 -7.72 5.27
N CYS A 159 -0.72 -6.89 5.04
CA CYS A 159 0.13 -6.41 6.11
C CYS A 159 -0.23 -5.03 6.64
N GLN A 160 -0.20 -4.98 7.96
CA GLN A 160 0.08 -3.80 8.74
C GLN A 160 1.31 -4.13 9.58
N MET A 161 2.41 -3.42 9.35
CA MET A 161 3.65 -3.65 10.07
C MET A 161 4.40 -2.36 10.35
N LEU A 162 4.99 -2.29 11.54
CA LEU A 162 6.13 -1.44 11.78
C LEU A 162 7.36 -2.17 11.21
N LEU A 163 7.88 -1.65 10.10
CA LEU A 163 9.10 -2.12 9.47
C LEU A 163 10.26 -1.25 9.92
N GLU A 164 11.32 -1.87 10.42
CA GLU A 164 12.54 -1.18 10.83
C GLU A 164 13.77 -1.88 10.26
N TYR A 165 14.77 -1.12 9.85
CA TYR A 165 16.04 -1.67 9.37
C TYR A 165 17.18 -0.66 9.50
N THR A 166 18.40 -1.16 9.43
CA THR A 166 19.62 -0.37 9.41
C THR A 166 20.48 -0.82 8.24
N ILE A 167 21.22 0.13 7.67
CA ILE A 167 22.24 -0.12 6.65
C ILE A 167 23.57 -0.32 7.38
N ASP A 168 24.40 -1.27 6.93
CA ASP A 168 25.74 -1.53 7.45
C ASP A 168 25.80 -1.90 8.96
N GLU A 169 24.77 -2.58 9.48
CA GLU A 169 24.85 -3.10 10.85
C GLU A 169 25.94 -4.20 10.93
N PRO A 170 26.92 -4.10 11.83
CA PRO A 170 27.97 -5.12 11.92
C PRO A 170 27.35 -6.46 12.30
N LYS A 171 27.48 -7.47 11.41
CA LYS A 171 27.10 -8.86 11.68
C LYS A 171 27.75 -9.32 12.98
N LYS A 172 27.02 -9.27 14.10
CA LYS A 172 27.50 -9.83 15.37
C LYS A 172 27.42 -11.35 15.31
N PHE A 173 28.39 -11.98 14.65
CA PHE A 173 28.65 -13.40 14.86
C PHE A 173 29.47 -13.59 16.12
N LYS A 174 28.83 -13.99 17.23
CA LYS A 174 29.50 -14.70 18.32
C LYS A 174 28.52 -15.64 19.02
N ILE A 175 28.62 -16.94 18.71
CA ILE A 175 28.68 -18.03 19.70
C ILE A 175 29.75 -19.02 19.23
#